data_AF-A0A5D2P4B3-F1
#
_entry.id   AF-A0A5D2P4B3-F1
#
_cell.length_a   1.000
_cell.length_b   1.000
_cell.length_c   1.000
_cell.angle_alpha   90.00
_cell.angle_beta   90.00
_cell.angle_gamma   90.00
#
_symmetry.space_group_name_H-M   'P 1'
#
loop_
_entity.id
_entity.type
_entity.pdbx_description
1 polymer ?
#
loop_
_entity_poly.entity_id
_entity_poly.type
_entity_poly.pdbx_seq_one_letter_code
_entity_poly.pdbx_strand_id
1 'polypeptide(L)'
;MAYWLSNTSALLFLLQSSLKSSAAAQKPPAPTSFFSRMTQSFRSSSANLAVGVVRQVEAKYPALLFKQQLTAYAEKIYGIIRDNLKKDLSLLLSCCIQVPRASKGTAFKTFEESEEVDSSPACHWQRIIESLNKHLSTLKENFVPPTLIQKIFIQIFAYINTQLFNSFLVRRECCTFSNGQYVKYGLAELELWCAQVTEEYAGSSWGELKHTRQAVAFLVCFFYSFTRLEFVELLIYTLVV
;
A
#
# COMPACT_ATOMS: atom_id res chain seq x y z
N MET A 1 18.12 5.77 -0.91
CA MET A 1 17.43 5.46 0.37
C MET A 1 17.11 3.98 0.54
N ALA A 2 16.66 3.27 -0.51
CA ALA A 2 16.40 1.82 -0.44
C ALA A 2 17.59 1.00 0.10
N TYR A 3 18.81 1.25 -0.40
CA TYR A 3 20.06 0.68 0.14
C TYR A 3 20.16 0.82 1.67
N TRP A 4 19.91 2.02 2.21
CA TRP A 4 19.98 2.26 3.65
C TRP A 4 18.89 1.50 4.40
N LEU A 5 17.67 1.41 3.85
CA LEU A 5 16.60 0.62 4.47
C LEU A 5 16.99 -0.86 4.60
N SER A 6 17.57 -1.46 3.56
CA SER A 6 18.03 -2.86 3.59
C SER A 6 19.12 -3.07 4.63
N ASN A 7 20.16 -2.23 4.62
CA ASN A 7 21.28 -2.39 5.55
C ASN A 7 20.88 -2.14 7.01
N THR A 8 20.09 -1.09 7.27
CA THR A 8 19.62 -0.76 8.62
C THR A 8 18.67 -1.84 9.15
N SER A 9 17.76 -2.36 8.32
CA SER A 9 16.85 -3.45 8.73
C SER A 9 17.58 -4.77 8.97
N ALA A 10 18.57 -5.11 8.14
CA ALA A 10 19.42 -6.28 8.34
C ALA A 10 20.25 -6.16 9.63
N LEU A 11 20.86 -5.00 9.88
CA LEU A 11 21.61 -4.76 11.12
C LEU A 11 20.69 -4.84 12.35
N LEU A 12 19.48 -4.28 12.26
CA LEU A 12 18.48 -4.36 13.33
C LEU A 12 18.07 -5.81 13.60
N PHE A 13 17.85 -6.60 12.55
CA PHE A 13 17.51 -8.02 12.65
C PHE A 13 18.64 -8.84 13.29
N LEU A 14 19.89 -8.61 12.87
CA LEU A 14 21.06 -9.26 13.46
C LEU A 14 21.23 -8.88 14.93
N LEU A 15 21.05 -7.60 15.27
CA LEU A 15 21.10 -7.12 16.65
C LEU A 15 20.01 -7.79 17.50
N GLN A 16 18.77 -7.87 17.00
CA GLN A 16 17.68 -8.55 17.68
C GLN A 16 17.94 -10.04 17.88
N SER A 17 18.52 -10.71 16.88
CA SER A 17 18.88 -12.13 16.96
C SER A 17 20.03 -12.39 17.94
N SER A 18 20.91 -11.39 18.12
CA SER A 18 22.07 -11.46 19.02
C SER A 18 21.74 -11.18 20.49
N LEU A 19 20.71 -10.37 20.74
CA LEU A 19 20.31 -10.01 22.09
C LEU A 19 19.31 -11.03 22.64
N LYS A 20 19.61 -11.56 23.82
CA LYS A 20 18.67 -12.43 24.55
C LYS A 20 17.42 -11.61 24.86
N SER A 21 16.24 -12.12 24.46
CA SER A 21 14.96 -11.53 24.85
C SER A 21 14.79 -11.63 26.37
N SER A 22 15.17 -10.58 27.10
CA SER A 22 14.83 -10.39 28.50
C SER A 22 13.35 -9.99 28.64
N ALA A 23 12.45 -10.70 27.94
CA ALA A 23 11.01 -10.61 28.13
C ALA A 23 10.42 -11.92 28.69
N ALA A 24 11.23 -12.99 28.78
CA ALA A 24 10.80 -14.28 29.35
C ALA A 24 11.17 -14.45 30.84
N ALA A 25 11.65 -13.40 31.51
CA ALA A 25 12.15 -13.48 32.89
C ALA A 25 11.41 -12.55 33.86
N GLN A 26 10.07 -12.48 33.77
CA GLN A 26 9.24 -11.98 34.87
C GLN A 26 7.93 -12.76 34.95
N LYS A 27 8.02 -14.05 35.32
CA LYS A 27 6.89 -14.72 35.98
C LYS A 27 7.31 -14.94 37.43
N PRO A 28 6.58 -14.40 38.42
CA PRO A 28 6.95 -14.54 39.82
C PRO A 28 6.96 -16.03 40.21
N PRO A 29 7.89 -16.49 41.07
CA PRO A 29 7.90 -17.87 41.51
C PRO A 29 6.62 -18.15 42.31
N ALA A 30 5.87 -19.17 41.89
CA ALA A 30 4.73 -19.67 42.64
C ALA A 30 5.21 -20.22 44.00
N PRO A 31 4.45 -20.02 45.10
CA PRO A 31 4.87 -20.39 46.44
C PRO A 31 5.07 -21.91 46.54
N THR A 32 6.20 -22.31 47.11
CA THR A 32 6.59 -23.70 47.32
C THR A 32 5.71 -24.36 48.37
N SER A 33 4.88 -25.31 47.94
CA SER A 33 4.22 -26.28 48.83
C SER A 33 5.22 -27.39 49.22
N PHE A 34 5.20 -27.76 50.50
CA PHE A 34 6.19 -28.57 51.21
C PHE A 34 6.17 -30.10 50.91
N PHE A 35 5.57 -30.56 49.80
CA PHE A 35 5.36 -32.00 49.56
C PHE A 35 5.89 -32.58 48.23
N SER A 36 6.87 -31.94 47.57
CA SER A 36 7.50 -32.51 46.36
C SER A 36 9.01 -32.65 46.50
N ARG A 37 9.43 -33.72 47.18
CA ARG A 37 10.82 -34.20 47.19
C ARG A 37 10.79 -35.69 46.84
N MET A 38 10.84 -36.03 45.56
CA MET A 38 11.46 -37.23 44.97
C MET A 38 10.96 -37.43 43.52
N THR A 39 11.67 -36.83 42.55
CA THR A 39 12.04 -37.42 41.24
C THR A 39 12.97 -36.43 40.54
N GLN A 40 14.27 -36.66 40.67
CA GLN A 40 15.27 -36.13 39.75
C GLN A 40 15.22 -36.97 38.45
N SER A 41 15.51 -36.37 37.29
CA SER A 41 15.43 -36.94 35.92
C SER A 41 14.09 -36.64 35.25
N PHE A 42 13.98 -35.83 34.19
CA PHE A 42 14.83 -35.72 33.01
C PHE A 42 15.02 -34.25 32.60
N ARG A 43 16.28 -33.80 32.48
CA ARG A 43 16.62 -32.61 31.69
C ARG A 43 16.50 -33.01 30.22
N SER A 44 15.38 -32.67 29.58
CA SER A 44 15.28 -32.72 28.12
C SER A 44 16.09 -31.57 27.54
N SER A 45 17.31 -31.89 27.11
CA SER A 45 18.12 -31.06 26.22
C SER A 45 17.38 -30.92 24.89
N SER A 46 16.78 -29.76 24.60
CA SER A 46 16.40 -29.44 23.23
C SER A 46 17.65 -29.01 22.47
N ALA A 47 18.28 -29.97 21.78
CA ALA A 47 19.24 -29.71 20.72
C ALA A 47 18.50 -29.09 19.54
N ASN A 48 18.36 -27.77 19.51
CA ASN A 48 18.02 -27.06 18.29
C ASN A 48 19.31 -26.86 17.51
N LEU A 49 19.51 -27.73 16.52
CA LEU A 49 20.58 -27.69 15.53
C LEU A 49 20.52 -26.38 14.73
N ALA A 50 21.72 -25.85 14.49
CA ALA A 50 21.99 -24.50 14.02
C ALA A 50 21.55 -24.20 12.59
N VAL A 51 20.95 -23.02 12.42
CA VAL A 51 21.34 -22.08 11.36
C VAL A 51 21.47 -20.71 12.02
N GLY A 52 22.70 -20.22 12.18
CA GLY A 52 23.01 -18.88 12.72
C GLY A 52 23.72 -18.90 14.07
N VAL A 53 25.05 -18.96 14.02
CA VAL A 53 25.97 -18.87 15.16
C VAL A 53 25.91 -17.48 15.78
N VAL A 54 24.94 -17.23 16.65
CA VAL A 54 24.97 -16.06 17.53
C VAL A 54 24.67 -16.50 18.95
N ARG A 55 25.72 -16.54 19.78
CA ARG A 55 25.56 -16.67 21.23
C ARG A 55 24.68 -15.52 21.69
N GLN A 56 23.50 -15.82 22.23
CA GLN A 56 22.63 -14.78 22.76
C GLN A 56 23.28 -14.13 23.98
N VAL A 57 23.64 -12.85 23.83
CA VAL A 57 24.29 -12.03 24.86
C VAL A 57 23.23 -11.21 25.60
N GLU A 58 23.36 -11.11 26.92
CA GLU A 58 22.53 -10.21 27.72
C GLU A 58 22.85 -8.75 27.34
N ALA A 59 21.84 -8.02 26.88
CA ALA A 59 22.00 -6.64 26.45
C ALA A 59 22.27 -5.74 27.66
N LYS A 60 23.41 -5.04 27.68
CA LYS A 60 23.63 -3.92 28.60
C LYS A 60 22.93 -2.66 28.08
N TYR A 61 22.70 -1.69 28.97
CA TYR A 61 22.02 -0.43 28.66
C TYR A 61 22.50 0.27 27.37
N PRO A 62 23.81 0.38 27.06
CA PRO A 62 24.27 0.98 25.80
C PRO A 62 23.78 0.25 24.54
N ALA A 63 23.69 -1.08 24.57
CA ALA A 63 23.20 -1.88 23.45
C ALA A 63 21.69 -1.70 23.24
N LEU A 64 20.93 -1.51 24.33
CA LEU A 64 19.50 -1.20 24.26
C LEU A 64 19.26 0.19 23.65
N LEU A 65 20.01 1.20 24.06
CA LEU A 65 19.94 2.55 23.46
C LEU A 65 20.30 2.52 21.98
N PHE A 66 21.37 1.79 21.61
CA PHE A 66 21.75 1.63 20.21
C PHE A 66 20.64 0.97 19.38
N LYS A 67 20.03 -0.11 19.90
CA LYS A 67 18.87 -0.77 19.26
C LYS A 67 17.72 0.21 19.04
N GLN A 68 17.39 1.02 20.05
CA GLN A 68 16.31 2.00 19.98
C GLN A 68 16.58 3.05 18.91
N GLN A 69 17.79 3.61 18.87
CA GLN A 69 18.20 4.59 17.86
C GLN A 69 18.19 3.99 16.45
N LEU A 70 18.69 2.76 16.29
CA LEU A 70 18.69 2.06 15.01
C LEU A 70 17.27 1.80 14.51
N THR A 71 16.35 1.46 15.42
CA THR A 71 14.92 1.29 15.11
C THR A 71 14.31 2.60 14.62
N ALA A 72 14.51 3.70 15.36
CA ALA A 72 14.03 5.02 14.96
C ALA A 72 14.60 5.48 13.61
N TYR A 73 15.86 5.14 13.32
CA TYR A 73 16.48 5.45 12.04
C TYR A 73 15.88 4.63 10.88
N ALA A 74 15.62 3.33 11.10
CA ALA A 74 14.93 2.48 10.13
C ALA A 74 13.53 3.00 9.80
N GLU A 75 12.76 3.37 10.83
CA GLU A 75 11.43 3.96 10.69
C GLU A 75 11.48 5.30 9.92
N LYS A 76 12.46 6.15 10.21
CA LYS A 76 12.66 7.41 9.48
C LYS A 76 12.95 7.17 7.99
N ILE A 77 13.85 6.25 7.66
CA ILE A 77 14.16 5.92 6.25
C ILE A 77 12.93 5.33 5.56
N TYR A 78 12.21 4.42 6.22
CA TYR A 78 10.97 3.84 5.72
C TYR A 78 9.94 4.92 5.41
N GLY A 79 9.75 5.87 6.33
CA GLY A 79 8.86 7.02 6.16
C GLY A 79 9.24 7.87 4.95
N ILE A 80 10.53 8.22 4.81
CA ILE A 80 11.03 9.02 3.67
C ILE A 80 10.74 8.32 2.33
N ILE A 81 11.02 7.02 2.22
CA ILE A 81 10.77 6.27 0.99
C ILE A 81 9.28 6.28 0.63
N ARG A 82 8.43 5.95 1.62
CA ARG A 82 6.98 5.95 1.43
C ARG A 82 6.47 7.33 1.02
N ASP A 83 6.91 8.38 1.70
CA ASP A 83 6.39 9.73 1.49
C ASP A 83 6.88 10.32 0.15
N ASN A 84 8.07 9.94 -0.32
CA ASN A 84 8.53 10.23 -1.67
C ASN A 84 7.63 9.58 -2.73
N LEU A 85 7.28 8.30 -2.56
CA LEU A 85 6.37 7.62 -3.48
C LEU A 85 4.97 8.26 -3.46
N LYS A 86 4.45 8.64 -2.29
CA LYS A 86 3.20 9.42 -2.21
C LYS A 86 3.28 10.74 -2.95
N LYS A 87 4.40 11.46 -2.83
CA LYS A 87 4.60 12.75 -3.50
C LYS A 87 4.58 12.59 -5.02
N ASP A 88 5.28 11.58 -5.55
CA ASP A 88 5.29 11.28 -6.99
C ASP A 88 3.89 10.92 -7.50
N LEU A 89 3.15 10.11 -6.74
CA LEU A 89 1.77 9.75 -7.07
C LEU A 89 0.78 10.90 -6.92
N SER A 90 0.99 11.82 -5.99
CA SER A 90 0.08 12.96 -5.74
C SER A 90 -0.11 13.81 -7.00
N LEU A 91 0.97 14.03 -7.76
CA LEU A 91 0.91 14.79 -9.00
C LEU A 91 0.11 14.04 -10.07
N LEU A 92 0.37 12.74 -10.24
CA LEU A 92 -0.31 11.89 -11.23
C LEU A 92 -1.80 11.69 -10.91
N LEU A 93 -2.13 11.50 -9.63
CA LEU A 93 -3.51 11.39 -9.16
C LEU A 93 -4.26 12.69 -9.38
N SER A 94 -3.61 13.85 -9.20
CA SER A 94 -4.24 15.14 -9.49
C SER A 94 -4.65 15.25 -10.96
N CYS A 95 -3.82 14.77 -11.89
CA CYS A 95 -4.18 14.70 -13.32
C CYS A 95 -5.36 13.75 -13.58
N CYS A 96 -5.37 12.57 -12.93
CA CYS A 96 -6.50 11.62 -13.03
C CYS A 96 -7.80 12.18 -12.45
N ILE A 97 -7.69 13.08 -11.49
CA ILE A 97 -8.80 13.68 -10.78
C ILE A 97 -9.39 14.89 -11.53
N GLN A 98 -8.59 15.52 -12.40
CA GLN A 98 -8.93 16.74 -13.14
C GLN A 98 -9.40 16.50 -14.59
N VAL A 99 -9.56 15.24 -15.02
CA VAL A 99 -9.68 14.86 -16.45
C VAL A 99 -10.44 15.90 -17.30
N PRO A 100 -9.80 16.43 -18.37
CA PRO A 100 -10.34 17.48 -19.21
C PRO A 100 -11.68 17.08 -19.80
N ARG A 101 -12.62 18.02 -19.72
CA ARG A 101 -13.94 17.93 -20.34
C ARG A 101 -13.74 17.64 -21.83
N ALA A 102 -14.34 16.56 -22.33
CA ALA A 102 -14.74 16.49 -23.73
C ALA A 102 -15.94 17.44 -23.93
N SER A 103 -15.73 18.75 -23.81
CA SER A 103 -16.72 19.76 -24.18
C SER A 103 -16.56 20.07 -25.66
N LYS A 104 -17.50 19.56 -26.46
CA LYS A 104 -17.82 20.08 -27.79
C LYS A 104 -17.98 21.61 -27.72
N GLY A 105 -17.23 22.31 -28.57
CA GLY A 105 -17.51 23.63 -29.16
C GLY A 105 -17.92 24.78 -28.26
N THR A 106 -17.09 25.81 -28.16
CA THR A 106 -17.31 27.17 -28.72
C THR A 106 -16.10 28.05 -28.37
N ALA A 107 -15.66 28.87 -29.32
CA ALA A 107 -14.45 29.70 -29.32
C ALA A 107 -14.29 30.67 -28.13
N PHE A 108 -13.05 30.89 -27.67
CA PHE A 108 -12.26 32.13 -27.88
C PHE A 108 -10.92 32.14 -27.09
N LYS A 109 -9.82 32.30 -27.85
CA LYS A 109 -8.52 32.98 -27.60
C LYS A 109 -7.55 32.55 -26.47
N THR A 110 -6.40 32.06 -26.97
CA THR A 110 -5.02 32.58 -26.81
C THR A 110 -4.50 32.82 -25.39
N PHE A 111 -3.51 32.03 -24.95
CA PHE A 111 -2.18 32.49 -24.48
C PHE A 111 -1.25 31.28 -24.28
N GLU A 112 -0.08 31.38 -24.93
CA GLU A 112 1.23 30.78 -24.65
C GLU A 112 1.45 29.25 -24.69
N GLU A 113 2.41 28.89 -25.55
CA GLU A 113 3.03 27.58 -25.74
C GLU A 113 3.47 26.95 -24.42
N SER A 114 2.94 25.76 -24.14
CA SER A 114 3.61 24.74 -23.35
C SER A 114 3.16 23.38 -23.88
N GLU A 115 4.14 22.62 -24.36
CA GLU A 115 4.09 21.33 -25.05
C GLU A 115 2.81 20.50 -24.84
N GLU A 116 2.06 20.33 -25.93
CA GLU A 116 0.97 19.36 -26.07
C GLU A 116 1.55 17.93 -26.03
N VAL A 117 1.75 17.37 -24.83
CA VAL A 117 1.99 15.93 -24.68
C VAL A 117 0.63 15.22 -24.60
N ASP A 118 0.18 14.77 -25.76
CA ASP A 118 -0.84 13.74 -26.04
C ASP A 118 -1.54 13.15 -24.79
N SER A 119 -2.57 13.85 -24.30
CA SER A 119 -3.23 13.54 -23.02
C SER A 119 -4.42 12.60 -23.18
N SER A 120 -4.18 11.41 -23.74
CA SER A 120 -5.18 10.33 -23.65
C SER A 120 -5.40 9.97 -22.18
N PRO A 121 -6.64 9.82 -21.68
CA PRO A 121 -6.91 9.43 -20.30
C PRO A 121 -6.19 8.13 -19.90
N ALA A 122 -5.99 7.19 -20.84
CA ALA A 122 -5.22 5.97 -20.62
C ALA A 122 -3.75 6.25 -20.21
N CYS A 123 -3.16 7.34 -20.71
CA CYS A 123 -1.78 7.75 -20.42
C CYS A 123 -1.55 8.04 -18.93
N HIS A 124 -2.52 8.64 -18.21
CA HIS A 124 -2.32 9.01 -16.81
C HIS A 124 -2.21 7.80 -15.88
N TRP A 125 -3.08 6.79 -16.07
CA TRP A 125 -3.03 5.56 -15.27
C TRP A 125 -1.74 4.77 -15.56
N GLN A 126 -1.29 4.73 -16.82
CA GLN A 126 -0.02 4.08 -17.15
C GLN A 126 1.17 4.72 -16.43
N ARG A 127 1.22 6.06 -16.35
CA ARG A 127 2.27 6.76 -15.58
C ARG A 127 2.24 6.42 -14.08
N ILE A 128 1.07 6.16 -13.50
CA ILE A 128 0.94 5.67 -12.12
C ILE A 128 1.56 4.28 -12.01
N ILE A 129 1.22 3.36 -12.92
CA ILE A 129 1.78 2.00 -12.95
C ILE A 129 3.30 2.02 -13.13
N GLU A 130 3.82 2.85 -14.03
CA GLU A 130 5.26 3.06 -14.23
C GLU A 130 5.96 3.56 -12.96
N SER A 131 5.35 4.50 -12.24
CA SER A 131 5.88 5.01 -10.98
C SER A 131 5.94 3.93 -9.89
N LEU A 132 4.89 3.10 -9.78
CA LEU A 132 4.86 1.94 -8.87
C LEU A 132 5.95 0.93 -9.24
N ASN A 133 6.09 0.60 -10.52
CA ASN A 133 7.12 -0.31 -11.04
C ASN A 133 8.54 0.20 -10.76
N LYS A 134 8.81 1.48 -11.03
CA LYS A 134 10.11 2.10 -10.76
C LYS A 134 10.51 1.95 -9.29
N HIS A 135 9.57 2.24 -8.37
CA HIS A 135 9.82 2.11 -6.94
C HIS A 135 9.98 0.66 -6.51
N LEU A 136 9.15 -0.26 -7.02
CA LEU A 136 9.27 -1.68 -6.75
C LEU A 136 10.63 -2.23 -7.20
N SER A 137 11.03 -1.96 -8.44
CA SER A 137 12.32 -2.38 -8.99
C SER A 137 13.48 -1.85 -8.15
N THR A 138 13.45 -0.56 -7.80
CA THR A 138 14.49 0.05 -6.94
C THR A 138 14.58 -0.67 -5.58
N LEU A 139 13.45 -1.01 -4.95
CA LEU A 139 13.44 -1.71 -3.66
C LEU A 139 13.97 -3.14 -3.80
N LYS A 140 13.60 -3.85 -4.87
CA LYS A 140 14.05 -5.22 -5.16
C LYS A 140 15.55 -5.28 -5.47
N GLU A 141 16.05 -4.39 -6.33
CA GLU A 141 17.47 -4.29 -6.70
C GLU A 141 18.37 -3.99 -5.50
N ASN A 142 17.82 -3.33 -4.48
CA ASN A 142 18.53 -3.03 -3.23
C ASN A 142 18.30 -4.10 -2.15
N PHE A 143 17.68 -5.24 -2.48
CA PHE A 143 17.43 -6.35 -1.55
C PHE A 143 16.65 -5.92 -0.29
N VAL A 144 15.71 -4.98 -0.43
CA VAL A 144 14.84 -4.60 0.68
C VAL A 144 13.97 -5.81 1.06
N PRO A 145 13.86 -6.17 2.36
CA PRO A 145 13.03 -7.29 2.79
C PRO A 145 11.60 -7.22 2.22
N PRO A 146 11.07 -8.29 1.61
CA PRO A 146 9.75 -8.26 0.96
C PRO A 146 8.62 -7.81 1.89
N THR A 147 8.68 -8.15 3.17
CA THR A 147 7.72 -7.71 4.19
C THR A 147 7.65 -6.19 4.33
N LEU A 148 8.79 -5.48 4.20
CA LEU A 148 8.81 -4.02 4.22
C LEU A 148 8.23 -3.45 2.93
N ILE A 149 8.58 -4.04 1.78
CA ILE A 149 8.03 -3.66 0.46
C ILE A 149 6.51 -3.77 0.47
N GLN A 150 5.96 -4.91 0.92
CA GLN A 150 4.50 -5.11 1.07
C GLN A 150 3.87 -4.01 1.90
N LYS A 151 4.44 -3.69 3.07
CA LYS A 151 3.88 -2.66 3.95
C LYS A 151 3.90 -1.28 3.28
N ILE A 152 4.93 -0.96 2.49
CA ILE A 152 4.97 0.29 1.73
C ILE A 152 3.80 0.32 0.75
N PHE A 153 3.64 -0.69 -0.10
CA PHE A 153 2.58 -0.69 -1.12
C PHE A 153 1.17 -0.72 -0.52
N ILE A 154 0.93 -1.41 0.60
CA ILE A 154 -0.34 -1.34 1.34
C ILE A 154 -0.64 0.12 1.72
N GLN A 155 0.32 0.84 2.31
CA GLN A 155 0.13 2.23 2.70
C GLN A 155 -0.03 3.17 1.49
N ILE A 156 0.55 2.84 0.35
CA ILE A 156 0.40 3.59 -0.90
C ILE A 156 -0.99 3.37 -1.52
N PHE A 157 -1.49 2.14 -1.55
CA PHE A 157 -2.83 1.85 -2.06
C PHE A 157 -3.91 2.47 -1.17
N ALA A 158 -3.72 2.46 0.16
CA ALA A 158 -4.59 3.20 1.08
C ALA A 158 -4.57 4.73 0.84
N TYR A 159 -3.41 5.28 0.47
CA TYR A 159 -3.29 6.68 0.07
C TYR A 159 -4.02 6.96 -1.24
N ILE A 160 -3.82 6.15 -2.29
CA ILE A 160 -4.54 6.25 -3.57
C ILE A 160 -6.06 6.21 -3.32
N ASN A 161 -6.52 5.25 -2.52
CA ASN A 161 -7.93 5.12 -2.13
C ASN A 161 -8.44 6.43 -1.51
N THR A 162 -7.72 6.97 -0.53
CA THR A 162 -8.11 8.19 0.17
C THR A 162 -8.17 9.38 -0.79
N GLN A 163 -7.18 9.55 -1.67
CA GLN A 163 -7.16 10.66 -2.63
C GLN A 163 -8.34 10.58 -3.59
N LEU A 164 -8.56 9.44 -4.23
CA LEU A 164 -9.65 9.26 -5.19
C LEU A 164 -11.03 9.34 -4.53
N PHE A 165 -11.21 8.70 -3.37
CA PHE A 165 -12.48 8.71 -2.66
C PHE A 165 -12.84 10.11 -2.17
N ASN A 166 -11.90 10.85 -1.57
CA ASN A 166 -12.11 12.24 -1.19
C ASN A 166 -12.45 13.10 -2.42
N SER A 167 -11.85 12.80 -3.56
CA SER A 167 -12.13 13.48 -4.82
C SER A 167 -13.60 13.34 -5.24
N PHE A 168 -14.24 12.19 -5.00
CA PHE A 168 -15.67 11.98 -5.24
C PHE A 168 -16.56 12.69 -4.20
N LEU A 169 -16.16 12.65 -2.92
CA LEU A 169 -16.95 13.25 -1.84
C LEU A 169 -16.99 14.77 -1.88
N VAL A 170 -15.87 15.41 -2.23
CA VAL A 170 -15.72 16.87 -2.14
C VAL A 170 -16.14 17.58 -3.42
N ARG A 171 -16.02 16.92 -4.58
CA ARG A 171 -16.21 17.55 -5.90
C ARG A 171 -17.34 16.87 -6.68
N ARG A 172 -18.45 17.58 -6.82
CA ARG A 172 -19.66 17.09 -7.50
C ARG A 172 -19.39 16.71 -8.96
N GLU A 173 -18.48 17.42 -9.61
CA GLU A 173 -18.06 17.19 -10.98
C GLU A 173 -17.37 15.83 -11.19
N CYS A 174 -16.87 15.20 -10.13
CA CYS A 174 -16.28 13.86 -10.19
C CYS A 174 -17.32 12.74 -10.09
N CYS A 175 -18.56 13.04 -9.69
CA CYS A 175 -19.64 12.06 -9.55
C CYS A 175 -20.43 11.88 -10.85
N THR A 176 -19.74 11.57 -11.96
CA THR A 176 -20.37 11.34 -13.27
C THR A 176 -20.11 9.91 -13.77
N PHE A 177 -20.99 9.39 -14.63
CA PHE A 177 -20.80 8.08 -15.26
C PHE A 177 -19.46 7.96 -16.00
N SER A 178 -19.12 8.98 -16.80
CA SER A 178 -17.86 9.02 -17.56
C SER A 178 -16.65 8.96 -16.63
N ASN A 179 -16.63 9.75 -15.55
CA ASN A 179 -15.54 9.68 -14.58
C ASN A 179 -15.52 8.33 -13.84
N GLY A 180 -16.69 7.76 -13.53
CA GLY A 180 -16.81 6.41 -12.99
C GLY A 180 -16.19 5.36 -13.90
N GLN A 181 -16.45 5.41 -15.21
CA GLN A 181 -15.82 4.52 -16.19
C GLN A 181 -14.31 4.73 -16.30
N TYR A 182 -13.86 5.99 -16.30
CA TYR A 182 -12.45 6.33 -16.32
C TYR A 182 -11.68 5.77 -15.12
N VAL A 183 -12.21 5.96 -13.90
CA VAL A 183 -11.58 5.42 -12.69
C VAL A 183 -11.73 3.89 -12.63
N LYS A 184 -12.81 3.32 -13.17
CA LYS A 184 -12.96 1.85 -13.32
C LYS A 184 -11.83 1.25 -14.16
N TYR A 185 -11.46 1.89 -15.27
CA TYR A 185 -10.31 1.46 -16.08
C TYR A 185 -9.02 1.49 -15.27
N GLY A 186 -8.75 2.59 -14.55
CA GLY A 186 -7.58 2.70 -13.68
C GLY A 186 -7.52 1.66 -12.56
N LEU A 187 -8.66 1.36 -11.94
CA LEU A 187 -8.77 0.31 -10.94
C LEU A 187 -8.44 -1.07 -11.51
N ALA A 188 -8.81 -1.35 -12.77
CA ALA A 188 -8.47 -2.60 -13.43
C ALA A 188 -6.95 -2.71 -13.69
N GLU A 189 -6.28 -1.62 -14.10
CA GLU A 189 -4.83 -1.58 -14.24
C GLU A 189 -4.12 -1.83 -12.90
N LEU A 190 -4.61 -1.23 -11.80
CA LEU A 190 -4.06 -1.45 -10.46
C LEU A 190 -4.29 -2.88 -9.94
N GLU A 191 -5.44 -3.50 -10.25
CA GLU A 191 -5.72 -4.90 -9.93
C GLU A 191 -4.77 -5.83 -10.69
N LEU A 192 -4.58 -5.58 -11.99
CA LEU A 192 -3.64 -6.33 -12.83
C LEU A 192 -2.21 -6.19 -12.31
N TRP A 193 -1.79 -4.98 -11.93
CA TRP A 193 -0.47 -4.75 -11.34
C TRP A 193 -0.27 -5.58 -10.06
N CYS A 194 -1.26 -5.61 -9.17
CA CYS A 194 -1.19 -6.45 -7.97
C CYS A 194 -1.08 -7.95 -8.31
N ALA A 195 -1.77 -8.42 -9.34
CA ALA A 195 -1.69 -9.81 -9.79
C ALA A 195 -0.30 -10.16 -10.37
N GLN A 196 0.32 -9.24 -11.11
CA GLN A 196 1.62 -9.46 -11.76
C GLN A 196 2.80 -9.41 -10.78
N VAL A 197 2.74 -8.52 -9.79
CA VAL A 197 3.84 -8.27 -8.84
C VAL A 197 4.01 -9.41 -7.81
N THR A 198 3.17 -10.44 -7.86
CA THR A 198 3.09 -11.59 -6.94
C THR A 198 2.68 -11.20 -5.52
N GLU A 199 2.07 -12.14 -4.79
CA GLU A 199 1.63 -11.95 -3.40
C GLU A 199 2.81 -11.55 -2.48
N GLU A 200 4.04 -11.93 -2.86
CA GLU A 200 5.26 -11.60 -2.12
C GLU A 200 5.48 -10.09 -1.96
N TYR A 201 5.09 -9.24 -2.91
CA TYR A 201 5.32 -7.80 -2.82
C TYR A 201 4.03 -6.98 -2.78
N ALA A 202 2.97 -7.44 -3.45
CA ALA A 202 1.68 -6.74 -3.42
C ALA A 202 0.92 -6.98 -2.11
N GLY A 203 1.05 -8.17 -1.51
CA GLY A 203 0.30 -8.55 -0.30
C GLY A 203 -1.20 -8.23 -0.42
N SER A 204 -1.76 -7.59 0.61
CA SER A 204 -3.18 -7.21 0.66
C SER A 204 -3.49 -5.84 0.01
N SER A 205 -2.59 -5.25 -0.78
CA SER A 205 -2.70 -3.86 -1.26
C SER A 205 -3.99 -3.59 -2.05
N TRP A 206 -4.46 -4.55 -2.87
CA TRP A 206 -5.73 -4.42 -3.62
C TRP A 206 -6.94 -4.18 -2.70
N GLY A 207 -6.94 -4.77 -1.50
CA GLY A 207 -8.01 -4.63 -0.52
C GLY A 207 -8.15 -3.19 0.01
N GLU A 208 -7.08 -2.40 -0.03
CA GLU A 208 -7.08 -1.02 0.47
C GLU A 208 -7.91 -0.06 -0.42
N LEU A 209 -8.16 -0.42 -1.68
CA LEU A 209 -8.94 0.37 -2.64
C LEU A 209 -10.48 0.23 -2.49
N LYS A 210 -10.95 -0.37 -1.40
CA LYS A 210 -12.36 -0.73 -1.19
C LYS A 210 -13.34 0.44 -1.34
N HIS A 211 -13.01 1.63 -0.85
CA HIS A 211 -13.94 2.77 -0.86
C HIS A 211 -14.08 3.36 -2.26
N THR A 212 -12.96 3.55 -2.96
CA THR A 212 -12.97 3.95 -4.38
C THR A 212 -13.70 2.93 -5.24
N ARG A 213 -13.47 1.63 -5.03
CA ARG A 213 -14.18 0.55 -5.76
C ARG A 213 -15.69 0.60 -5.54
N GLN A 214 -16.13 0.78 -4.29
CA GLN A 214 -17.55 0.92 -3.95
C GLN A 214 -18.17 2.16 -4.61
N ALA A 215 -17.50 3.31 -4.54
CA ALA A 215 -17.96 4.55 -5.15
C ALA A 215 -18.09 4.41 -6.69
N VAL A 216 -17.08 3.82 -7.34
CA VAL A 216 -17.09 3.57 -8.78
C VAL A 216 -18.18 2.58 -9.16
N ALA A 217 -18.38 1.50 -8.39
CA ALA A 217 -19.45 0.54 -8.63
C ALA A 217 -20.83 1.24 -8.56
N PHE A 218 -21.03 2.14 -7.60
CA PHE A 218 -22.24 2.95 -7.51
C PHE A 218 -22.41 3.88 -8.72
N LEU A 219 -21.37 4.64 -9.07
CA LEU A 219 -21.40 5.57 -10.21
C LEU A 219 -21.63 4.88 -11.55
N VAL A 220 -21.17 3.64 -11.73
CA VAL A 220 -21.39 2.89 -12.98
C VAL A 220 -22.74 2.18 -12.97
N CYS A 221 -23.15 1.52 -11.86
CA CYS A 221 -24.41 0.77 -11.80
C CYS A 221 -25.66 1.65 -11.72
N PHE A 222 -25.59 2.79 -11.02
CA PHE A 222 -26.72 3.71 -10.88
C PHE A 222 -27.20 4.22 -12.24
N PHE A 223 -26.26 4.58 -13.13
CA PHE A 223 -26.60 5.04 -14.47
C PHE A 223 -27.14 3.93 -15.38
N TYR A 224 -26.63 2.69 -15.27
CA TYR A 224 -27.21 1.54 -15.98
C TYR A 224 -28.67 1.27 -15.58
N SER A 225 -28.98 1.41 -14.30
CA SER A 225 -30.35 1.20 -13.79
C SER A 225 -31.29 2.34 -14.20
N PHE A 226 -30.80 3.58 -14.16
CA PHE A 226 -31.55 4.77 -14.58
C PHE A 226 -31.85 4.75 -16.09
N THR A 227 -30.84 4.54 -16.93
CA THR A 227 -31.02 4.43 -18.40
C THR A 227 -31.88 3.24 -18.80
N ARG A 228 -31.80 2.10 -18.10
CA ARG A 228 -32.68 0.95 -18.35
C ARG A 228 -34.13 1.27 -18.02
N LEU A 229 -34.41 2.03 -16.94
CA LEU A 229 -35.76 2.46 -16.60
C LEU A 229 -36.32 3.43 -17.64
N GLU A 230 -35.54 4.43 -18.08
CA GLU A 230 -35.95 5.31 -19.18
C GLU A 230 -36.17 4.55 -20.49
N PHE A 231 -35.31 3.57 -20.82
CA PHE A 231 -35.48 2.72 -22.02
C PHE A 231 -36.72 1.83 -21.94
N VAL A 232 -37.02 1.28 -20.76
CA VAL A 232 -38.22 0.48 -20.52
C VAL A 232 -39.47 1.36 -20.59
N GLU A 233 -39.45 2.57 -20.03
CA GLU A 233 -40.54 3.54 -20.21
C GLU A 233 -40.71 3.94 -21.68
N LEU A 234 -39.62 4.23 -22.41
CA LEU A 234 -39.69 4.55 -23.84
C LEU A 234 -40.23 3.37 -24.68
N LEU A 235 -39.81 2.14 -24.37
CA LEU A 235 -40.31 0.92 -25.03
C LEU A 235 -41.79 0.69 -24.73
N ILE A 236 -42.23 0.91 -23.49
CA ILE A 236 -43.65 0.83 -23.11
C ILE A 236 -44.44 1.90 -23.88
N TYR A 237 -43.96 3.14 -23.95
CA TYR A 237 -44.63 4.21 -24.71
C TYR A 237 -44.66 3.95 -26.22
N THR A 238 -43.67 3.27 -26.79
CA THR A 238 -43.60 2.97 -28.23
C THR A 238 -44.39 1.70 -28.61
N LEU A 239 -44.64 0.79 -27.66
CA LEU A 239 -45.43 -0.43 -27.87
C LEU A 239 -46.94 -0.25 -27.56
N VAL A 240 -47.32 0.85 -26.88
CA VAL A 240 -48.70 1.13 -26.45
C VAL A 240 -49.39 2.22 -27.30
N VAL A 241 -48.70 2.78 -28.30
CA VAL A 241 -49.26 3.66 -29.35
C VAL A 241 -49.20 2.95 -30.69
#